data_AF-A0AAE1M3Z6-F1
#
_entry.id   AF-A0AAE1M3Z6-F1
#
_cell.length_a   1.000
_cell.length_b   1.000
_cell.length_c   1.000
_cell.angle_alpha   90.00
_cell.angle_beta   90.00
_cell.angle_gamma   90.00
#
_symmetry.space_group_name_H-M   'P 1'
#
loop_
_entity.id
_entity.type
_entity.pdbx_description
1 polymer ?
#
loop_
_entity_poly.entity_id
_entity_poly.type
_entity_poly.pdbx_seq_one_letter_code
_entity_poly.pdbx_strand_id
1 'polypeptide(L)'
;MGHRVDFLHRTVRDFLRTKEMGDFLAEKAGDHGGPNTLVFKSFAPLIKSIPWEEVDVSEGGLLSRMLGDAMHYAYQAELESGEPQVDLLDDLHRTLKLYATTTDKPIPWYHDCYTPSDDGTGHAPCQAFLEFAIQNGLRMYVRDQLRREYQPLEAQQPLLHCAIAHLLGYTIEEPDLTPMIRALLEERDSCHAELLKQDAWRSCIMALVKKLMDEENSLKTAQMIEHRQDMVELLLAVGADANAQ
;
A
#
# COMPACT_ATOMS: atom_id res chain seq x y z
N MET A 1 13.44 34.76 4.27
CA MET A 1 12.68 34.13 3.17
C MET A 1 13.32 32.78 2.91
N GLY A 2 12.71 31.71 3.42
CA GLY A 2 13.21 30.35 3.21
C GLY A 2 12.77 29.88 1.82
N HIS A 3 13.70 29.41 1.01
CA HIS A 3 13.39 28.74 -0.23
C HIS A 3 12.66 27.43 0.11
N ARG A 4 11.34 27.42 -0.08
CA ARG A 4 10.54 26.20 -0.02
C ARG A 4 10.92 25.41 -1.28
N VAL A 5 11.59 24.27 -1.10
CA VAL A 5 11.88 23.37 -2.21
C VAL A 5 10.58 22.64 -2.49
N ASP A 6 9.83 23.15 -3.47
CA ASP A 6 8.46 22.69 -3.68
C ASP A 6 8.37 21.25 -4.18
N PHE A 7 9.42 20.64 -4.73
CA PHE A 7 9.39 19.23 -5.13
C PHE A 7 10.77 18.58 -5.13
N LEU A 8 10.84 17.31 -4.74
CA LEU A 8 11.77 16.39 -5.37
C LEU A 8 11.25 16.16 -6.80
N HIS A 9 11.74 16.94 -7.76
CA HIS A 9 11.47 16.70 -9.18
C HIS A 9 11.81 15.24 -9.53
N ARG A 10 11.22 14.65 -10.59
CA ARG A 10 11.55 13.29 -11.05
C ARG A 10 13.06 13.04 -11.09
N THR A 11 13.82 14.05 -11.50
CA THR A 11 15.29 14.05 -11.50
C THR A 11 15.93 13.94 -10.12
N VAL A 12 15.35 14.51 -9.06
CA VAL A 12 15.83 14.34 -7.69
C VAL A 12 15.49 12.94 -7.17
N ARG A 13 14.32 12.39 -7.50
CA ARG A 13 13.99 11.00 -7.19
C ARG A 13 14.93 10.02 -7.89
N ASP A 14 15.17 10.24 -9.18
CA ASP A 14 16.11 9.43 -9.97
C ASP A 14 17.55 9.60 -9.43
N PHE A 15 17.91 10.81 -8.96
CA PHE A 15 19.17 11.08 -8.29
C PHE A 15 19.33 10.34 -6.96
N LEU A 16 18.30 10.33 -6.11
CA LEU A 16 18.31 9.56 -4.85
C LEU A 16 18.45 8.06 -5.08
N ARG A 17 18.04 7.55 -6.25
CA ARG A 17 18.19 6.15 -6.65
C ARG A 17 19.50 5.81 -7.34
N THR A 18 20.35 6.80 -7.61
CA THR A 18 21.68 6.52 -8.12
C THR A 18 22.49 5.75 -7.08
N LYS A 19 23.35 4.84 -7.55
CA LYS A 19 24.24 4.09 -6.67
C LYS A 19 25.08 5.00 -5.77
N GLU A 20 25.61 6.09 -6.33
CA GLU A 20 26.44 7.05 -5.60
C GLU A 20 25.68 7.69 -4.43
N MET A 21 24.42 8.07 -4.63
CA MET A 21 23.60 8.64 -3.57
C MET A 21 23.15 7.57 -2.57
N GLY A 22 22.89 6.34 -3.03
CA GLY A 22 22.64 5.19 -2.16
C GLY A 22 23.82 4.92 -1.22
N ASP A 23 25.04 4.91 -1.75
CA ASP A 23 26.28 4.72 -1.00
C ASP A 23 26.48 5.87 0.02
N PHE A 24 26.24 7.11 -0.40
CA PHE A 24 26.31 8.29 0.48
C PHE A 24 25.27 8.22 1.61
N LEU A 25 24.02 7.86 1.29
CA LEU A 25 22.96 7.71 2.28
C LEU A 25 23.24 6.54 3.23
N ALA A 26 23.85 5.45 2.75
CA ALA A 26 24.26 4.33 3.60
C ALA A 26 25.34 4.74 4.60
N GLU A 27 26.33 5.51 4.15
CA GLU A 27 27.37 6.08 5.02
C GLU A 27 26.75 7.00 6.09
N LYS A 28 25.75 7.80 5.71
CA LYS A 28 25.05 8.72 6.63
C LYS A 28 24.01 8.06 7.51
N ALA A 29 23.42 6.96 7.07
CA ALA A 29 22.43 6.22 7.83
C ALA A 29 23.05 5.65 9.10
N GLY A 30 24.28 5.13 9.05
CA GLY A 30 24.86 4.44 10.21
C GLY A 30 23.86 3.43 10.80
N ASP A 31 23.58 3.53 12.09
CA ASP A 31 22.62 2.66 12.80
C ASP A 31 21.14 3.04 12.61
N HIS A 32 20.81 4.02 11.75
CA HIS A 32 19.45 4.58 11.63
C HIS A 32 18.51 3.79 10.71
N GLY A 33 18.81 2.53 10.44
CA GLY A 33 17.95 1.61 9.67
C GLY A 33 18.14 1.63 8.15
N GLY A 34 19.29 2.11 7.66
CA GLY A 34 19.62 2.09 6.23
C GLY A 34 19.06 3.26 5.39
N PRO A 35 19.44 3.35 4.10
CA PRO A 35 19.04 4.45 3.22
C PRO A 35 17.53 4.58 3.04
N ASN A 36 16.81 3.47 2.90
CA ASN A 36 15.35 3.50 2.67
C ASN A 36 14.61 4.06 3.89
N THR A 37 15.06 3.73 5.10
CA THR A 37 14.52 4.30 6.33
C THR A 37 14.76 5.81 6.40
N LEU A 38 15.93 6.31 5.99
CA LEU A 38 16.19 7.76 5.94
C LEU A 38 15.28 8.46 4.93
N VAL A 39 15.10 7.87 3.74
CA VAL A 39 14.20 8.42 2.71
C VAL A 39 12.77 8.43 3.23
N PHE A 40 12.27 7.34 3.80
CA PHE A 40 10.95 7.28 4.41
C PHE A 40 10.79 8.31 5.55
N LYS A 41 11.79 8.46 6.43
CA LYS A 41 11.83 9.50 7.48
C LYS A 41 11.67 10.91 6.93
N SER A 42 12.18 11.18 5.73
CA SER A 42 12.05 12.48 5.09
C SER A 42 10.63 12.78 4.58
N PHE A 43 9.83 11.75 4.26
CA PHE A 43 8.44 11.96 3.81
C PHE A 43 7.53 12.47 4.92
N ALA A 44 7.72 12.06 6.17
CA ALA A 44 6.89 12.51 7.29
C ALA A 44 6.84 14.06 7.43
N PRO A 45 7.96 14.79 7.54
CA PRO A 45 7.93 16.26 7.58
C PRO A 45 7.46 16.87 6.27
N LEU A 46 7.74 16.26 5.11
CA LEU A 46 7.26 16.78 3.83
C LEU A 46 5.73 16.72 3.75
N ILE A 47 5.12 15.58 4.09
CA ILE A 47 3.67 15.39 4.13
C ILE A 47 3.02 16.37 5.12
N LYS A 48 3.61 16.54 6.31
CA LYS A 48 3.16 17.54 7.31
C LYS A 48 3.21 18.98 6.79
N SER A 49 4.04 19.26 5.79
CA SER A 49 4.22 20.60 5.22
C SER A 49 3.36 20.89 3.99
N ILE A 50 2.62 19.90 3.48
CA ILE A 50 1.75 20.07 2.31
C ILE A 50 0.66 21.11 2.63
N PRO A 51 0.46 22.13 1.78
CA PRO A 51 -0.67 23.03 1.91
C PRO A 51 -1.98 22.25 1.90
N TRP A 52 -2.93 22.59 2.78
CA TRP A 52 -4.25 21.92 2.81
C TRP A 52 -5.20 22.51 1.75
N GLU A 53 -4.66 22.83 0.58
CA GLU A 53 -5.42 23.29 -0.57
C GLU A 53 -6.06 22.09 -1.26
N GLU A 54 -7.27 22.28 -1.81
CA GLU A 54 -8.07 21.18 -2.36
C GLU A 54 -7.35 20.40 -3.48
N VAL A 55 -6.54 21.07 -4.29
CA VAL A 55 -5.77 20.43 -5.37
C VAL A 55 -4.63 19.53 -4.86
N ASP A 56 -4.03 19.88 -3.73
CA ASP A 56 -2.90 19.13 -3.16
C ASP A 56 -3.39 17.88 -2.43
N VAL A 57 -4.61 17.93 -1.92
CA VAL A 57 -5.23 16.89 -1.10
C VAL A 57 -6.34 16.14 -1.83
N SER A 58 -6.55 16.43 -3.11
CA SER A 58 -7.44 15.62 -3.94
C SER A 58 -6.79 14.27 -4.25
N GLU A 59 -7.62 13.35 -4.65
CA GLU A 59 -7.19 12.12 -5.28
C GLU A 59 -6.27 12.40 -6.48
N GLY A 60 -5.16 11.63 -6.58
CA GLY A 60 -4.12 11.88 -7.58
C GLY A 60 -3.31 13.17 -7.39
N GLY A 61 -3.64 13.98 -6.37
CA GLY A 61 -2.94 15.18 -5.95
C GLY A 61 -1.61 14.89 -5.26
N LEU A 62 -0.99 15.95 -4.73
CA LEU A 62 0.35 15.87 -4.13
C LEU A 62 0.39 14.91 -2.94
N LEU A 63 -0.55 15.04 -1.99
CA LEU A 63 -0.63 14.20 -0.80
C LEU A 63 -0.74 12.72 -1.16
N SER A 64 -1.63 12.38 -2.10
CA SER A 64 -1.83 11.01 -2.57
C SER A 64 -0.51 10.43 -3.11
N ARG A 65 0.16 11.13 -4.03
CA ARG A 65 1.44 10.67 -4.62
C ARG A 65 2.55 10.53 -3.58
N MET A 66 2.66 11.47 -2.64
CA MET A 66 3.65 11.42 -1.58
C MET A 66 3.39 10.27 -0.61
N LEU A 67 2.13 9.91 -0.36
CA LEU A 67 1.78 8.73 0.41
C LEU A 67 2.20 7.44 -0.31
N GLY A 68 1.94 7.32 -1.60
CA GLY A 68 2.40 6.17 -2.40
C GLY A 68 3.92 6.00 -2.34
N ASP A 69 4.68 7.08 -2.57
CA ASP A 69 6.14 7.05 -2.48
C ASP A 69 6.62 6.73 -1.05
N ALA A 70 6.01 7.32 -0.02
CA ALA A 70 6.35 7.07 1.37
C ALA A 70 6.15 5.60 1.76
N MET A 71 5.02 4.99 1.37
CA MET A 71 4.73 3.58 1.67
C MET A 71 5.69 2.64 0.93
N HIS A 72 6.08 2.97 -0.30
CA HIS A 72 7.10 2.20 -1.01
C HIS A 72 8.44 2.19 -0.26
N TYR A 73 8.93 3.35 0.19
CA TYR A 73 10.18 3.38 0.95
C TYR A 73 10.05 2.76 2.35
N ALA A 74 8.87 2.81 2.97
CA ALA A 74 8.59 2.06 4.18
C ALA A 74 8.70 0.54 3.93
N TYR A 75 8.17 0.05 2.81
CA TYR A 75 8.25 -1.37 2.43
C TYR A 75 9.70 -1.80 2.18
N GLN A 76 10.45 -1.00 1.41
CA GLN A 76 11.88 -1.28 1.18
C GLN A 76 12.69 -1.23 2.49
N ALA A 77 12.35 -0.34 3.41
CA ALA A 77 12.97 -0.29 4.73
C ALA A 77 12.66 -1.54 5.58
N GLU A 78 11.43 -2.08 5.53
CA GLU A 78 11.10 -3.35 6.19
C GLU A 78 11.90 -4.52 5.60
N LEU A 79 12.06 -4.57 4.28
CA LEU A 79 12.86 -5.60 3.61
C LEU A 79 14.34 -5.50 3.97
N GLU A 80 14.88 -4.28 4.04
CA GLU A 80 16.29 -4.03 4.33
C GLU A 80 16.65 -4.31 5.79
N SER A 81 15.83 -3.80 6.74
CA SER A 81 16.12 -3.89 8.17
C SER A 81 15.62 -5.19 8.81
N GLY A 82 14.63 -5.84 8.21
CA GLY A 82 13.93 -6.95 8.84
C GLY A 82 13.01 -6.54 9.99
N GLU A 83 12.77 -5.24 10.17
CA GLU A 83 11.97 -4.68 11.25
C GLU A 83 10.94 -3.65 10.74
N PRO A 84 9.74 -3.60 11.34
CA PRO A 84 8.74 -2.59 10.98
C PRO A 84 9.13 -1.21 11.49
N GLN A 85 8.95 -0.19 10.64
CA GLN A 85 9.17 1.22 11.01
C GLN A 85 7.96 1.80 11.77
N VAL A 86 7.56 1.12 12.84
CA VAL A 86 6.31 1.32 13.59
C VAL A 86 6.10 2.78 14.01
N ASP A 87 7.07 3.37 14.71
CA ASP A 87 6.91 4.73 15.26
C ASP A 87 6.65 5.78 14.18
N LEU A 88 7.30 5.60 13.03
CA LEU A 88 7.21 6.51 11.89
C LEU A 88 5.91 6.31 11.11
N LEU A 89 5.48 5.06 10.93
CA LEU A 89 4.18 4.73 10.33
C LEU A 89 3.02 5.20 11.23
N ASP A 90 3.12 5.01 12.54
CA ASP A 90 2.13 5.51 13.50
C ASP A 90 2.11 7.05 13.55
N ASP A 91 3.26 7.73 13.42
CA ASP A 91 3.33 9.20 13.31
C ASP A 91 2.68 9.72 12.01
N LEU A 92 2.94 9.05 10.88
CA LEU A 92 2.28 9.36 9.62
C LEU A 92 0.77 9.15 9.73
N HIS A 93 0.33 8.03 10.31
CA HIS A 93 -1.08 7.73 10.53
C HIS A 93 -1.77 8.80 11.39
N ARG A 94 -1.16 9.20 12.52
CA ARG A 94 -1.67 10.29 13.37
C ARG A 94 -1.79 11.62 12.61
N THR A 95 -0.81 11.91 11.75
CA THR A 95 -0.81 13.12 10.91
C THR A 95 -2.00 13.12 9.94
N LEU A 96 -2.25 11.99 9.28
CA LEU A 96 -3.37 11.86 8.37
C LEU A 96 -4.71 11.96 9.10
N LYS A 97 -4.87 11.32 10.25
CA LYS A 97 -6.07 11.49 11.09
C LYS A 97 -6.31 12.95 11.49
N LEU A 98 -5.25 13.66 11.90
CA LEU A 98 -5.35 15.08 12.23
C LEU A 98 -5.82 15.88 11.02
N TYR A 99 -5.30 15.57 9.82
CA TYR A 99 -5.75 16.18 8.59
C TYR A 99 -7.24 15.92 8.35
N ALA A 100 -7.69 14.66 8.33
CA ALA A 100 -9.09 14.31 8.06
C ALA A 100 -10.06 14.96 9.05
N THR A 101 -9.70 14.99 10.33
CA THR A 101 -10.51 15.62 11.38
C THR A 101 -10.54 17.15 11.28
N THR A 102 -9.47 17.78 10.78
CA THR A 102 -9.41 19.25 10.68
C THR A 102 -10.08 19.77 9.40
N THR A 103 -10.03 19.01 8.31
CA THR A 103 -10.60 19.41 7.02
C THR A 103 -12.00 18.86 6.79
N ASP A 104 -12.45 17.90 7.60
CA ASP A 104 -13.68 17.13 7.39
C ASP A 104 -13.72 16.45 6.01
N LYS A 105 -12.55 16.13 5.46
CA LYS A 105 -12.37 15.44 4.18
C LYS A 105 -11.74 14.07 4.40
N PRO A 106 -12.14 13.05 3.61
CA PRO A 106 -11.45 11.76 3.65
C PRO A 106 -10.00 11.92 3.20
N ILE A 107 -9.13 11.05 3.68
CA ILE A 107 -7.76 10.97 3.14
C ILE A 107 -7.86 10.56 1.68
N PRO A 108 -7.11 11.19 0.76
CA PRO A 108 -7.06 10.80 -0.64
C PRO A 108 -6.20 9.53 -0.80
N TRP A 109 -6.66 8.44 -0.19
CA TRP A 109 -6.27 7.11 -0.59
C TRP A 109 -6.55 6.98 -2.10
N TYR A 110 -5.71 6.24 -2.82
CA TYR A 110 -5.72 6.29 -4.28
C TYR A 110 -7.00 5.65 -4.88
N HIS A 111 -7.56 6.25 -5.95
CA HIS A 111 -8.82 5.81 -6.58
C HIS A 111 -8.80 4.33 -6.96
N ASP A 112 -7.70 3.90 -7.58
CA ASP A 112 -7.57 2.54 -8.09
C ASP A 112 -7.09 1.57 -7.00
N CYS A 113 -7.03 1.99 -5.73
CA CYS A 113 -6.98 1.05 -4.60
C CYS A 113 -8.17 0.08 -4.60
N TYR A 114 -9.23 0.39 -5.37
CA TYR A 114 -10.34 -0.50 -5.67
C TYR A 114 -11.07 -0.07 -6.97
N THR A 115 -11.36 -0.99 -7.90
CA THR A 115 -12.38 -0.70 -8.93
C THR A 115 -13.77 -0.93 -8.34
N PRO A 116 -14.68 0.06 -8.38
CA PRO A 116 -16.08 -0.19 -8.12
C PRO A 116 -16.54 -1.33 -9.03
N SER A 117 -17.31 -2.28 -8.50
CA SER A 117 -18.06 -3.17 -9.39
C SER A 117 -19.12 -2.32 -10.09
N ASP A 118 -19.26 -2.50 -11.40
CA ASP A 118 -20.25 -1.78 -12.22
C ASP A 118 -21.71 -2.05 -11.78
N ASP A 119 -21.94 -3.04 -10.91
CA ASP A 119 -23.25 -3.40 -10.36
C ASP A 119 -23.61 -2.70 -9.03
N GLY A 120 -22.75 -1.80 -8.53
CA GLY A 120 -23.00 -1.05 -7.30
C GLY A 120 -22.85 -1.85 -6.00
N THR A 121 -22.33 -3.09 -6.07
CA THR A 121 -21.99 -3.93 -4.90
C THR A 121 -20.55 -3.75 -4.41
N GLY A 122 -19.76 -2.91 -5.07
CA GLY A 122 -18.35 -2.70 -4.78
C GLY A 122 -18.14 -2.20 -3.36
N HIS A 123 -17.20 -2.80 -2.65
CA HIS A 123 -16.67 -2.23 -1.43
C HIS A 123 -16.06 -0.85 -1.72
N ALA A 124 -16.14 0.06 -0.75
CA ALA A 124 -15.58 1.41 -0.91
C ALA A 124 -14.06 1.36 -1.16
N PRO A 125 -13.45 2.37 -1.78
CA PRO A 125 -11.98 2.47 -1.84
C PRO A 125 -11.38 2.36 -0.44
N CYS A 126 -10.10 1.95 -0.35
CA CYS A 126 -9.32 1.92 0.89
C CYS A 126 -9.68 3.13 1.77
N GLN A 127 -10.13 2.90 3.00
CA GLN A 127 -10.61 3.94 3.91
C GLN A 127 -9.72 4.12 5.13
N ALA A 128 -8.96 3.10 5.49
CA ALA A 128 -8.12 3.10 6.67
C ALA A 128 -6.63 2.94 6.34
N PHE A 129 -5.78 3.47 7.21
CA PHE A 129 -4.33 3.39 7.04
C PHE A 129 -3.83 1.94 7.05
N LEU A 130 -4.45 1.06 7.83
CA LEU A 130 -4.09 -0.36 7.87
C LEU A 130 -4.37 -1.06 6.53
N GLU A 131 -5.50 -0.76 5.89
CA GLU A 131 -5.85 -1.26 4.57
C GLU A 131 -4.82 -0.80 3.52
N PHE A 132 -4.41 0.47 3.60
CA PHE A 132 -3.37 1.02 2.73
C PHE A 132 -2.00 0.37 2.97
N ALA A 133 -1.66 0.08 4.23
CA ALA A 133 -0.44 -0.64 4.59
C ALA A 133 -0.40 -2.07 4.04
N ILE A 134 -1.54 -2.76 4.07
CA ILE A 134 -1.69 -4.10 3.48
C ILE A 134 -1.43 -4.05 1.97
N GLN A 135 -2.06 -3.10 1.27
CA GLN A 135 -1.93 -2.95 -0.18
C GLN A 135 -0.52 -2.57 -0.62
N ASN A 136 0.28 -1.97 0.26
CA ASN A 136 1.68 -1.64 0.00
C ASN A 136 2.67 -2.70 0.52
N GLY A 137 2.18 -3.85 0.98
CA GLY A 137 3.04 -4.98 1.36
C GLY A 137 3.79 -4.82 2.68
N LEU A 138 3.39 -3.88 3.56
CA LEU A 138 4.02 -3.63 4.87
C LEU A 138 3.70 -4.75 5.89
N ARG A 139 4.14 -5.97 5.59
CA ARG A 139 3.78 -7.18 6.32
C ARG A 139 4.20 -7.09 7.78
N MET A 140 5.38 -6.56 8.06
CA MET A 140 5.89 -6.54 9.43
C MET A 140 5.08 -5.58 10.30
N TYR A 141 4.78 -4.40 9.77
CA TYR A 141 3.91 -3.44 10.42
C TYR A 141 2.50 -4.00 10.63
N VAL A 142 1.90 -4.63 9.60
CA VAL A 142 0.56 -5.24 9.73
C VAL A 142 0.55 -6.31 10.82
N ARG A 143 1.56 -7.18 10.88
CA ARG A 143 1.67 -8.18 11.96
C ARG A 143 1.84 -7.55 13.34
N ASP A 144 2.61 -6.46 13.45
CA ASP A 144 2.72 -5.71 14.70
C ASP A 144 1.35 -5.18 15.14
N GLN A 145 0.60 -4.55 14.23
CA GLN A 145 -0.73 -4.02 14.51
C GLN A 145 -1.73 -5.12 14.92
N LEU A 146 -1.71 -6.28 14.24
CA LEU A 146 -2.57 -7.42 14.56
C LEU A 146 -2.31 -7.99 15.96
N ARG A 147 -1.07 -7.92 16.44
CA ARG A 147 -0.68 -8.42 17.77
C ARG A 147 -1.00 -7.44 18.90
N ARG A 148 -1.40 -6.20 18.59
CA ARG A 148 -1.79 -5.21 19.61
C ARG A 148 -3.19 -5.54 20.13
N GLU A 149 -3.27 -6.46 21.09
CA GLU A 149 -4.52 -6.95 21.70
C GLU A 149 -5.44 -5.86 22.29
N TYR A 150 -4.93 -4.63 22.47
CA TYR A 150 -5.63 -3.54 23.18
C TYR A 150 -6.14 -2.42 22.28
N GLN A 151 -5.95 -2.50 20.96
CA GLN A 151 -6.42 -1.47 20.03
C GLN A 151 -7.39 -2.09 19.02
N PRO A 152 -8.60 -1.50 18.84
CA PRO A 152 -9.48 -1.94 17.77
C PRO A 152 -8.76 -1.73 16.43
N LEU A 153 -8.74 -2.76 15.59
CA LEU A 153 -8.20 -2.64 14.25
C LEU A 153 -9.07 -1.66 13.46
N GLU A 154 -8.44 -0.59 12.99
CA GLU A 154 -9.08 0.37 12.10
C GLU A 154 -9.06 -0.19 10.69
N ALA A 155 -10.06 -1.01 10.39
CA ALA A 155 -10.37 -1.49 9.07
C ALA A 155 -11.88 -1.47 8.87
N GLN A 156 -12.32 -1.03 7.70
CA GLN A 156 -13.71 -1.04 7.27
C GLN A 156 -14.03 -2.29 6.47
N GLN A 157 -13.00 -3.05 6.07
CA GLN A 157 -13.13 -4.25 5.25
C GLN A 157 -12.30 -5.42 5.80
N PRO A 158 -12.63 -6.66 5.41
CA PRO A 158 -11.80 -7.81 5.72
C PRO A 158 -10.37 -7.60 5.22
N LEU A 159 -9.37 -7.71 6.09
CA LEU A 159 -7.98 -7.38 5.77
C LEU A 159 -7.41 -8.15 4.57
N LEU A 160 -7.78 -9.43 4.46
CA LEU A 160 -7.33 -10.27 3.36
C LEU A 160 -8.03 -9.89 2.03
N HIS A 161 -9.21 -9.25 2.06
CA HIS A 161 -9.78 -8.63 0.86
C HIS A 161 -8.89 -7.49 0.37
N CYS A 162 -8.38 -6.65 1.27
CA CYS A 162 -7.46 -5.56 0.92
C CYS A 162 -6.18 -6.07 0.24
N ALA A 163 -5.65 -7.22 0.67
CA ALA A 163 -4.45 -7.82 0.08
C ALA A 163 -4.69 -8.39 -1.32
N ILE A 164 -5.87 -8.97 -1.58
CA ILE A 164 -6.18 -9.64 -2.84
C ILE A 164 -6.66 -8.63 -3.90
N ALA A 165 -7.48 -7.65 -3.49
CA ALA A 165 -8.06 -6.65 -4.38
C ALA A 165 -7.07 -5.58 -4.87
N HIS A 166 -5.77 -5.70 -4.55
CA HIS A 166 -4.74 -4.76 -5.02
C HIS A 166 -4.68 -4.73 -6.55
N LEU A 167 -4.78 -3.55 -7.17
CA LEU A 167 -4.69 -3.36 -8.63
C LEU A 167 -3.39 -2.66 -9.03
N LEU A 168 -2.84 -3.09 -10.18
CA LEU A 168 -1.60 -2.55 -10.77
C LEU A 168 -1.57 -1.04 -10.98
N GLY A 169 -0.35 -0.50 -10.95
CA GLY A 169 0.03 0.68 -11.74
C GLY A 169 0.43 1.90 -10.92
N TYR A 170 0.42 1.79 -9.59
CA TYR A 170 0.58 2.95 -8.72
C TYR A 170 1.87 2.98 -7.91
N THR A 171 2.35 1.84 -7.45
CA THR A 171 3.62 1.79 -6.72
C THR A 171 4.79 1.88 -7.69
N ILE A 172 5.90 2.43 -7.20
CA ILE A 172 7.18 2.46 -7.92
C ILE A 172 7.56 1.06 -8.41
N GLU A 173 7.26 0.07 -7.58
CA GLU A 173 7.43 -1.36 -7.81
C GLU A 173 6.26 -2.05 -7.08
N GLU A 174 5.59 -2.98 -7.76
CA GLU A 174 4.49 -3.73 -7.16
C GLU A 174 5.03 -4.66 -6.08
N PRO A 175 4.56 -4.56 -4.82
CA PRO A 175 5.00 -5.47 -3.78
C PRO A 175 4.45 -6.88 -4.04
N ASP A 176 5.24 -7.91 -3.75
CA ASP A 176 4.72 -9.27 -3.63
C ASP A 176 3.86 -9.36 -2.37
N LEU A 177 2.55 -9.52 -2.58
CA LEU A 177 1.57 -9.62 -1.50
C LEU A 177 1.36 -11.08 -1.04
N THR A 178 2.00 -12.06 -1.66
CA THR A 178 1.92 -13.48 -1.24
C THR A 178 2.33 -13.67 0.24
N PRO A 179 3.41 -13.05 0.75
CA PRO A 179 3.78 -13.14 2.16
C PRO A 179 2.78 -12.42 3.08
N MET A 180 2.12 -11.36 2.60
CA MET A 180 1.06 -10.65 3.32
C MET A 180 -0.19 -11.52 3.45
N ILE A 181 -0.66 -12.10 2.34
CA ILE A 181 -1.80 -13.03 2.32
C ILE A 181 -1.53 -14.19 3.28
N ARG A 182 -0.35 -14.80 3.21
CA ARG A 182 0.03 -15.89 4.11
C ARG A 182 -0.02 -15.45 5.57
N ALA A 183 0.54 -14.29 5.91
CA ALA A 183 0.49 -13.77 7.28
C ALA A 183 -0.95 -13.55 7.75
N LEU A 184 -1.80 -12.93 6.93
CA LEU A 184 -3.21 -12.72 7.24
C LEU A 184 -3.99 -14.04 7.37
N LEU A 185 -3.55 -15.10 6.68
CA LEU A 185 -4.12 -16.43 6.80
C LEU A 185 -3.59 -17.22 8.03
N GLU A 186 -2.44 -16.85 8.58
CA GLU A 186 -1.86 -17.51 9.75
C GLU A 186 -2.35 -16.90 11.06
N GLU A 187 -2.62 -15.60 11.07
CA GLU A 187 -3.14 -14.86 12.24
C GLU A 187 -4.64 -15.20 12.41
N ARG A 188 -4.89 -16.31 13.11
CA ARG A 188 -6.12 -17.13 13.23
C ARG A 188 -7.43 -16.45 13.67
N ASP A 189 -7.48 -15.14 13.92
CA ASP A 189 -8.70 -14.50 14.43
C ASP A 189 -9.59 -13.95 13.30
N SER A 190 -10.59 -14.78 12.94
CA SER A 190 -11.97 -14.42 12.57
C SER A 190 -12.41 -14.17 11.11
N CYS A 191 -11.55 -14.07 10.08
CA CYS A 191 -12.04 -13.75 8.72
C CYS A 191 -11.94 -14.85 7.64
N HIS A 192 -11.36 -16.02 7.91
CA HIS A 192 -11.22 -17.08 6.88
C HIS A 192 -12.53 -17.53 6.24
N ALA A 193 -13.59 -17.62 7.04
CA ALA A 193 -14.89 -18.10 6.57
C ALA A 193 -15.63 -17.05 5.73
N GLU A 194 -15.37 -15.75 5.95
CA GLU A 194 -16.00 -14.68 5.17
C GLU A 194 -15.26 -14.38 3.87
N LEU A 195 -13.96 -14.67 3.78
CA LEU A 195 -13.19 -14.45 2.57
C LEU A 195 -13.39 -15.48 1.46
N LEU A 196 -13.90 -16.66 1.84
CA LEU A 196 -14.47 -17.63 0.92
C LEU A 196 -15.93 -17.31 0.55
N LYS A 197 -16.53 -16.23 1.10
CA LYS A 197 -17.75 -15.69 0.48
C LYS A 197 -17.33 -15.21 -0.91
N GLN A 198 -17.97 -15.80 -1.92
CA GLN A 198 -17.53 -15.81 -3.31
C GLN A 198 -17.19 -14.43 -3.90
N ASP A 199 -17.73 -13.35 -3.34
CA ASP A 199 -17.71 -12.01 -3.94
C ASP A 199 -16.32 -11.38 -4.05
N ALA A 200 -15.49 -11.40 -3.00
CA ALA A 200 -14.15 -10.78 -3.01
C ALA A 200 -13.18 -11.47 -4.01
N TRP A 201 -13.14 -12.79 -3.94
CA TRP A 201 -12.35 -13.62 -4.85
C TRP A 201 -12.85 -13.50 -6.29
N ARG A 202 -14.18 -13.54 -6.49
CA ARG A 202 -14.80 -13.32 -7.79
C ARG A 202 -14.48 -11.94 -8.36
N SER A 203 -14.58 -10.88 -7.57
CA SER A 203 -14.22 -9.53 -8.00
C SER A 203 -12.76 -9.44 -8.42
N CYS A 204 -11.85 -10.08 -7.68
CA CYS A 204 -10.44 -10.15 -8.06
C CYS A 204 -10.23 -10.88 -9.39
N ILE A 205 -10.84 -12.06 -9.57
CA ILE A 205 -10.75 -12.82 -10.83
C ILE A 205 -11.36 -12.03 -11.99
N MET A 206 -12.53 -11.42 -11.80
CA MET A 206 -13.19 -10.62 -12.84
C MET A 206 -12.38 -9.38 -13.21
N ALA A 207 -11.76 -8.70 -12.23
CA ALA A 207 -10.87 -7.58 -12.51
C ALA A 207 -9.61 -8.01 -13.27
N LEU A 208 -9.03 -9.16 -12.92
CA LEU A 208 -7.90 -9.74 -13.63
C LEU A 208 -8.29 -10.11 -15.08
N VAL A 209 -9.43 -10.79 -15.27
CA VAL A 209 -9.96 -11.14 -16.60
C VAL A 209 -10.26 -9.90 -17.42
N LYS A 210 -10.91 -8.88 -16.84
CA LYS A 210 -11.18 -7.61 -17.53
C LYS A 210 -9.88 -6.96 -18.01
N LYS A 211 -8.85 -6.87 -17.15
CA LYS A 211 -7.53 -6.36 -17.56
C LYS A 211 -6.88 -7.19 -18.66
N LEU A 212 -6.98 -8.52 -18.60
CA LEU A 212 -6.47 -9.42 -19.65
C LEU A 212 -7.19 -9.21 -20.99
N MET A 213 -8.48 -8.87 -20.98
CA MET A 213 -9.25 -8.58 -22.18
C MET A 213 -8.99 -7.16 -22.73
N ASP A 214 -8.78 -6.18 -21.84
CA ASP A 214 -8.56 -4.78 -22.22
C ASP A 214 -7.14 -4.52 -22.73
N GLU A 215 -6.13 -5.26 -22.23
CA GLU A 215 -4.72 -5.11 -22.58
C GLU A 215 -4.22 -6.28 -23.46
N GLU A 216 -4.63 -6.32 -24.73
CA GLU A 216 -4.11 -7.31 -25.69
C GLU A 216 -2.56 -7.22 -25.80
N ASN A 217 -1.87 -8.20 -25.22
CA ASN A 217 -0.44 -8.51 -25.41
C ASN A 217 0.58 -7.43 -24.99
N SER A 218 0.37 -6.75 -23.86
CA SER A 218 1.44 -5.92 -23.28
C SER A 218 2.42 -6.76 -22.43
N LEU A 219 3.71 -6.45 -22.48
CA LEU A 219 4.73 -7.06 -21.62
C LEU A 219 4.39 -6.90 -20.11
N LYS A 220 3.69 -5.80 -19.76
CA LYS A 220 3.25 -5.53 -18.38
C LYS A 220 2.18 -6.53 -17.93
N THR A 221 1.32 -6.95 -18.84
CA THR A 221 0.26 -7.92 -18.57
C THR A 221 0.86 -9.30 -18.24
N ALA A 222 1.92 -9.72 -18.94
CA ALA A 222 2.60 -10.99 -18.64
C ALA A 222 3.28 -10.98 -17.26
N GLN A 223 3.99 -9.88 -16.93
CA GLN A 223 4.63 -9.72 -15.62
C GLN A 223 3.60 -9.69 -14.47
N MET A 224 2.46 -9.05 -14.69
CA MET A 224 1.34 -9.08 -13.74
C MET A 224 0.83 -10.51 -13.51
N ILE A 225 0.61 -11.29 -14.58
CA ILE A 225 0.10 -12.66 -14.44
C ILE A 225 1.08 -13.49 -13.61
N GLU A 226 2.38 -13.40 -13.90
CA GLU A 226 3.42 -14.10 -13.16
C GLU A 226 3.42 -13.69 -11.68
N HIS A 227 3.36 -12.38 -11.39
CA HIS A 227 3.31 -11.87 -10.02
C HIS A 227 2.07 -12.34 -9.24
N ARG A 228 0.95 -12.52 -9.92
CA ARG A 228 -0.33 -12.92 -9.30
C ARG A 228 -0.54 -14.42 -9.26
N GLN A 229 0.25 -15.20 -10.00
CA GLN A 229 0.15 -16.65 -10.02
C GLN A 229 0.35 -17.24 -8.62
N ASP A 230 1.38 -16.81 -7.90
CA ASP A 230 1.67 -17.30 -6.55
C ASP A 230 0.55 -16.97 -5.55
N MET A 231 -0.06 -15.80 -5.68
CA MET A 231 -1.22 -15.41 -4.86
C MET A 231 -2.43 -16.29 -5.16
N VAL A 232 -2.73 -16.54 -6.44
CA VAL A 232 -3.84 -17.39 -6.90
C VAL A 232 -3.63 -18.83 -6.44
N GLU A 233 -2.44 -19.39 -6.64
CA GLU A 233 -2.10 -20.75 -6.20
C GLU A 233 -2.25 -20.89 -4.68
N LEU A 234 -1.79 -19.90 -3.91
CA LEU A 234 -1.96 -19.87 -2.46
C LEU A 234 -3.44 -19.87 -2.06
N LEU A 235 -4.26 -19.03 -2.70
CA LEU A 235 -5.69 -18.92 -2.39
C LEU A 235 -6.47 -20.20 -2.75
N LEU A 236 -6.16 -20.82 -3.90
CA LEU A 236 -6.72 -22.11 -4.29
C LEU A 236 -6.32 -23.22 -3.30
N ALA A 237 -5.07 -23.22 -2.83
CA ALA A 237 -4.59 -24.20 -1.86
C ALA A 237 -5.32 -24.11 -0.50
N VAL A 238 -5.82 -22.93 -0.13
CA VAL A 238 -6.62 -22.72 1.09
C VAL A 238 -8.14 -22.81 0.86
N GLY A 239 -8.57 -23.21 -0.33
CA GLY A 239 -9.96 -23.56 -0.64
C GLY A 239 -10.78 -22.51 -1.39
N ALA A 240 -10.14 -21.52 -2.04
CA ALA A 240 -10.85 -20.60 -2.94
C ALA A 240 -11.50 -21.37 -4.10
N ASP A 241 -12.69 -20.93 -4.52
CA ASP A 241 -13.45 -21.58 -5.59
C ASP A 241 -12.83 -21.30 -6.96
N ALA A 242 -12.24 -22.31 -7.58
CA ALA A 242 -11.68 -22.21 -8.93
C ALA A 242 -12.72 -21.85 -10.00
N ASN A 243 -14.01 -22.04 -9.74
CA ASN A 243 -15.12 -21.79 -10.66
C ASN A 243 -15.95 -20.57 -10.27
N ALA A 244 -15.39 -19.63 -9.50
CA ALA A 244 -16.06 -18.37 -9.18
C ALA A 244 -16.35 -17.58 -10.48
N GLN A 245 -17.55 -17.77 -11.03
CA GLN A 245 -18.09 -17.09 -12.22
C GLN A 245 -19.06 -16.00 -11.80
#